data_AF-E7RMZ0-F1
#
_entry.id   AF-E7RMZ0-F1
#
_cell.length_a   1.000
_cell.length_b   1.000
_cell.length_c   1.000
_cell.angle_alpha   90.00
_cell.angle_beta   90.00
_cell.angle_gamma   90.00
#
_symmetry.space_group_name_H-M   'P 1'
#
loop_
_entity.id
_entity.type
_entity.pdbx_description
1 polymer ?
#
loop_
_entity_poly.entity_id
_entity_poly.type
_entity_poly.pdbx_seq_one_letter_code
_entity_poly.pdbx_strand_id
1 'polypeptide(L)'
;MWKINEEKLKGVKTINDRFNEQYGLPGTPSREDFEARAKAWYYSELLKEERKRQNITQKQLAEMVGKKREYISSLENGKVDMQLSTFFRIAGALGLNISFG
;
A
#
# COMPACT_ATOMS: atom_id res chain seq x y z
N MET A 1 23.31 26.92 -10.67
CA MET A 1 22.52 26.62 -9.47
C MET A 1 21.10 27.13 -9.73
N TRP A 2 20.08 26.26 -9.80
CA TRP A 2 18.70 26.71 -10.00
C TRP A 2 18.23 27.44 -8.75
N LYS A 3 17.94 28.74 -8.86
CA LYS A 3 17.34 29.52 -7.77
C LYS A 3 15.82 29.34 -7.82
N ILE A 4 15.28 28.71 -6.78
CA ILE A 4 13.84 28.56 -6.62
C ILE A 4 13.26 29.93 -6.23
N ASN A 5 12.17 30.34 -6.90
CA ASN A 5 11.50 31.60 -6.62
C ASN A 5 10.49 31.39 -5.46
N GLU A 6 10.83 31.94 -4.30
CA GLU A 6 10.04 31.81 -3.07
C GLU A 6 8.66 32.48 -3.14
N GLU A 7 8.50 33.56 -3.91
CA GLU A 7 7.19 34.21 -4.08
C GLU A 7 6.21 33.34 -4.85
N LYS A 8 6.69 32.63 -5.87
CA LYS A 8 5.86 31.69 -6.63
C LYS A 8 5.43 30.49 -5.79
N LEU A 9 6.18 30.12 -4.75
CA LEU A 9 5.86 29.00 -3.87
C LEU A 9 4.76 29.30 -2.85
N LYS A 10 4.62 30.56 -2.42
CA LYS A 10 3.65 30.96 -1.37
C LYS A 10 2.19 30.65 -1.71
N GLY A 11 1.84 30.54 -3.00
CA GLY A 11 0.48 30.20 -3.45
C GLY A 11 0.27 28.74 -3.83
N VAL A 12 1.30 27.88 -3.74
CA VAL A 12 1.20 26.49 -4.19
C VAL A 12 0.72 25.63 -3.04
N LYS A 13 -0.49 25.08 -3.17
CA LYS A 13 -0.99 24.06 -2.25
C LYS A 13 -0.09 22.84 -2.24
N THR A 14 0.35 22.46 -1.05
CA THR A 14 1.08 21.21 -0.83
C THR A 14 0.16 20.01 -1.03
N ILE A 15 0.74 18.82 -1.10
CA ILE A 15 -0.05 17.58 -1.12
C ILE A 15 -0.85 17.40 0.17
N ASN A 16 -0.32 17.87 1.31
CA ASN A 16 -1.02 17.83 2.59
C ASN A 16 -2.24 18.76 2.59
N ASP A 17 -2.14 19.95 1.99
CA ASP A 17 -3.28 20.85 1.87
C ASP A 17 -4.41 20.20 1.07
N ARG A 18 -4.07 19.52 -0.03
CA ARG A 18 -5.05 18.78 -0.83
C ARG A 18 -5.65 17.59 -0.06
N PHE A 19 -4.85 16.87 0.72
CA PHE A 19 -5.36 15.80 1.57
C PHE A 19 -6.25 16.31 2.68
N ASN A 20 -5.93 17.46 3.27
CA ASN A 20 -6.76 18.09 4.28
C ASN A 20 -8.12 18.52 3.70
N GLU A 21 -8.11 19.08 2.49
CA GLU A 21 -9.33 19.46 1.75
C GLU A 21 -10.20 18.25 1.37
N GLN A 22 -9.58 17.13 0.97
CA GLN A 22 -10.30 15.97 0.46
C GLN A 22 -10.71 14.97 1.54
N TYR A 23 -9.85 14.74 2.54
CA TYR A 23 -10.01 13.68 3.53
C TYR A 23 -10.10 14.20 4.96
N GLY A 24 -10.00 15.51 5.18
CA GLY A 24 -9.98 16.12 6.50
C GLY A 24 -8.59 16.17 7.13
N LEU A 25 -8.52 16.89 8.26
CA LEU A 25 -7.30 17.03 9.05
C LEU A 25 -6.93 15.69 9.74
N PRO A 26 -5.64 15.48 10.08
CA PRO A 26 -5.21 14.37 10.91
C PRO A 26 -6.05 14.20 12.18
N GLY A 27 -6.42 12.96 12.51
CA GLY A 27 -7.28 12.62 13.65
C GLY A 27 -8.79 12.75 13.40
N THR A 28 -9.21 13.15 12.21
CA THR A 28 -10.63 13.06 11.82
C THR A 28 -10.95 11.65 11.33
N PRO A 29 -12.20 11.15 11.51
CA PRO A 29 -12.58 9.80 11.05
C PRO A 29 -12.34 9.57 9.55
N SER A 30 -12.58 10.58 8.72
CA SER A 30 -12.33 10.52 7.27
C SER A 30 -10.83 10.38 6.97
N ARG A 31 -9.97 11.06 7.73
CA ARG A 31 -8.51 10.99 7.56
C ARG A 31 -7.97 9.65 8.04
N GLU A 32 -8.46 9.14 9.16
CA GLU A 32 -8.08 7.82 9.69
C GLU A 32 -8.43 6.69 8.71
N ASP A 33 -9.62 6.74 8.12
CA ASP A 33 -10.08 5.79 7.10
C ASP A 33 -9.25 5.87 5.81
N PHE A 34 -8.91 7.08 5.35
CA PHE A 34 -7.96 7.27 4.24
C PHE A 34 -6.59 6.66 4.55
N GLU A 35 -6.03 6.94 5.72
CA GLU A 35 -4.71 6.43 6.13
C GLU A 35 -4.71 4.90 6.30
N ALA A 36 -5.80 4.32 6.80
CA ALA A 36 -5.97 2.87 6.90
C ALA A 36 -5.95 2.22 5.50
N ARG A 37 -6.70 2.76 4.54
CA ARG A 37 -6.68 2.29 3.14
C ARG A 37 -5.31 2.48 2.48
N ALA A 38 -4.67 3.62 2.70
CA ALA A 38 -3.33 3.89 2.17
C ALA A 38 -2.31 2.88 2.70
N LYS A 39 -2.37 2.53 3.99
CA LYS A 39 -1.53 1.47 4.58
C LYS A 39 -1.83 0.10 3.98
N ALA A 40 -3.11 -0.27 3.81
CA ALA A 40 -3.49 -1.54 3.20
C ALA A 40 -2.96 -1.67 1.75
N TRP A 41 -3.04 -0.59 0.97
CA TRP A 41 -2.47 -0.52 -0.37
C TRP A 41 -0.94 -0.67 -0.34
N TYR A 42 -0.26 0.08 0.54
CA TYR A 42 1.19 0.03 0.69
C TYR A 42 1.70 -1.38 0.96
N TYR A 43 1.09 -2.10 1.91
CA TYR A 43 1.47 -3.48 2.23
C TYR A 43 1.19 -4.46 1.08
N SER A 44 0.11 -4.24 0.32
CA SER A 44 -0.19 -5.07 -0.86
C SER A 44 0.84 -4.89 -1.96
N GLU A 45 1.29 -3.64 -2.20
CA GLU A 45 2.34 -3.35 -3.17
C GLU A 45 3.70 -3.91 -2.71
N LEU A 46 4.03 -3.84 -1.42
CA LEU A 46 5.25 -4.43 -0.86
C LEU A 46 5.32 -5.95 -1.11
N LEU A 47 4.22 -6.68 -0.86
CA LEU A 47 4.17 -8.12 -1.11
C LEU A 47 4.31 -8.47 -2.60
N LYS A 48 3.74 -7.63 -3.48
CA LYS A 48 3.86 -7.76 -4.94
C LYS A 48 5.28 -7.51 -5.42
N GLU A 49 5.95 -6.49 -4.89
CA GLU A 49 7.35 -6.19 -5.18
C GLU A 49 8.24 -7.34 -4.75
N GLU A 50 8.03 -7.88 -3.55
CA GLU A 50 8.77 -9.02 -3.04
C GLU A 50 8.54 -10.28 -3.91
N ARG A 51 7.30 -10.56 -4.29
CA ARG A 51 6.98 -11.64 -5.25
C ARG A 51 7.76 -11.47 -6.55
N LYS A 52 7.78 -10.26 -7.12
CA LYS A 52 8.52 -9.95 -8.35
C LYS A 52 10.03 -10.11 -8.14
N ARG A 53 10.57 -9.68 -7.00
CA ARG A 53 11.99 -9.83 -6.63
C ARG A 53 12.42 -11.30 -6.62
N GLN A 54 11.54 -12.19 -6.18
CA GLN A 54 11.76 -13.64 -6.18
C GLN A 54 11.48 -14.32 -7.54
N ASN A 55 11.05 -13.57 -8.56
CA ASN A 55 10.72 -14.09 -9.89
C ASN A 55 9.65 -15.20 -9.91
N ILE A 56 8.73 -15.21 -8.94
CA ILE A 56 7.59 -16.13 -8.93
C ILE A 56 6.34 -15.48 -9.50
N THR A 57 5.51 -16.26 -10.18
CA THR A 57 4.24 -15.82 -10.77
C THR A 57 3.16 -15.65 -9.70
N GLN A 58 2.10 -14.90 -10.03
CA GLN A 58 0.90 -14.82 -9.18
C GLN A 58 0.28 -16.20 -8.92
N LYS A 59 0.39 -17.14 -9.87
CA LYS A 59 -0.11 -18.51 -9.74
C LYS A 59 0.71 -19.30 -8.71
N GLN A 60 2.05 -19.22 -8.80
CA GLN A 60 2.93 -19.88 -7.83
C GLN A 60 2.72 -19.35 -6.42
N LEU A 61 2.64 -18.02 -6.24
CA LEU A 61 2.34 -17.45 -4.93
C LEU A 61 0.97 -17.94 -4.41
N ALA A 62 -0.04 -17.96 -5.27
CA ALA A 62 -1.37 -18.45 -4.91
C ALA A 62 -1.35 -19.92 -4.44
N GLU A 63 -0.59 -20.78 -5.13
CA GLU A 63 -0.38 -22.19 -4.75
C GLU A 63 0.29 -22.31 -3.38
N MET A 64 1.32 -21.50 -3.10
CA MET A 64 2.03 -21.50 -1.81
C MET A 64 1.12 -21.15 -0.63
N VAL A 65 0.11 -20.28 -0.83
CA VAL A 65 -0.80 -19.83 0.24
C VAL A 65 -2.19 -20.47 0.18
N GLY A 66 -2.42 -21.43 -0.72
CA GLY A 66 -3.72 -22.09 -0.88
C GLY A 66 -4.85 -21.17 -1.33
N LYS A 67 -4.56 -20.25 -2.26
CA LYS A 67 -5.53 -19.30 -2.85
C LYS A 67 -5.65 -19.50 -4.36
N LYS A 68 -6.64 -18.86 -4.96
CA LYS A 68 -6.78 -18.77 -6.42
C LYS A 68 -5.85 -17.69 -6.96
N ARG A 69 -5.32 -17.87 -8.17
CA ARG A 69 -4.51 -16.86 -8.86
C ARG A 69 -5.26 -15.53 -9.00
N GLU A 70 -6.57 -15.58 -9.24
CA GLU A 70 -7.45 -14.41 -9.35
C GLU A 70 -7.48 -13.61 -8.05
N TYR A 71 -7.38 -14.26 -6.90
CA TYR A 71 -7.30 -13.58 -5.62
C TYR A 71 -6.01 -12.76 -5.50
N ILE A 72 -4.84 -13.36 -5.80
CA ILE A 72 -3.55 -12.64 -5.83
C ILE A 72 -3.59 -11.51 -6.86
N SER A 73 -4.17 -11.75 -8.04
CA SER A 73 -4.32 -10.71 -9.07
C SER A 73 -5.19 -9.55 -8.60
N SER A 74 -6.34 -9.81 -7.97
CA SER A 74 -7.22 -8.78 -7.43
C SER A 74 -6.55 -7.98 -6.31
N LEU A 75 -5.82 -8.67 -5.43
CA LEU A 75 -5.05 -8.06 -4.35
C LEU A 75 -3.99 -7.09 -4.89
N GLU A 76 -3.15 -7.56 -5.82
CA GLU A 76 -2.03 -6.79 -6.41
C GLU A 76 -2.49 -5.62 -7.28
N ASN A 77 -3.77 -5.56 -7.63
CA ASN A 77 -4.40 -4.49 -8.38
C ASN A 77 -5.33 -3.62 -7.51
N GLY A 78 -5.33 -3.80 -6.18
CA GLY A 78 -6.13 -3.02 -5.25
C GLY A 78 -7.65 -3.21 -5.39
N LYS A 79 -8.09 -4.34 -5.94
CA LYS A 79 -9.53 -4.65 -6.13
C LYS A 79 -10.19 -5.28 -4.92
N VAL A 80 -9.39 -5.76 -3.96
CA VAL A 80 -9.87 -6.38 -2.72
C VAL A 80 -8.98 -5.98 -1.55
N ASP A 81 -9.60 -5.78 -0.40
CA ASP A 81 -8.86 -5.60 0.85
C ASP A 81 -8.28 -6.93 1.35
N MET A 82 -7.13 -6.83 2.01
CA MET A 82 -6.44 -8.00 2.55
C MET A 82 -6.83 -8.23 4.02
N GLN A 83 -7.31 -9.43 4.32
CA GLN A 83 -7.42 -9.86 5.70
C GLN A 83 -6.02 -10.02 6.32
N LEU A 84 -5.87 -9.61 7.57
CA LEU A 84 -4.60 -9.69 8.30
C LEU A 84 -4.01 -11.12 8.33
N SER A 85 -4.86 -12.14 8.47
CA SER A 85 -4.43 -13.55 8.40
C SER A 85 -3.86 -13.94 7.03
N THR A 86 -4.40 -13.36 5.96
CA THR A 86 -3.92 -13.61 4.59
C THR A 86 -2.60 -12.86 4.35
N PHE A 87 -2.48 -11.65 4.89
CA PHE A 87 -1.23 -10.90 4.87
C PHE A 87 -0.06 -11.70 5.46
N PHE A 88 -0.22 -12.23 6.67
CA PHE A 88 0.84 -13.06 7.28
C PHE A 88 1.15 -14.33 6.50
N ARG A 89 0.15 -14.99 5.90
CA ARG A 89 0.38 -16.17 5.06
C ARG A 89 1.22 -15.83 3.82
N ILE A 90 0.89 -14.72 3.14
CA ILE A 90 1.62 -14.27 1.96
C ILE A 90 3.03 -13.83 2.35
N ALA A 91 3.17 -13.03 3.41
CA ALA A 91 4.47 -12.61 3.92
C ALA A 91 5.37 -13.81 4.28
N GLY A 92 4.83 -14.79 5.02
CA GLY A 92 5.55 -16.00 5.38
C GLY A 92 5.93 -16.86 4.16
N ALA A 93 5.03 -16.99 3.18
CA ALA A 93 5.33 -17.67 1.92
C ALA A 93 6.46 -16.99 1.13
N LEU A 94 6.57 -15.67 1.25
CA LEU A 94 7.67 -14.88 0.69
C LEU A 94 8.91 -14.81 1.60
N GLY A 95 8.91 -15.50 2.75
CA GLY A 95 10.05 -15.49 3.68
C GLY A 95 10.26 -14.16 4.41
N LEU A 96 9.25 -13.29 4.45
CA LEU A 96 9.28 -12.03 5.18
C LEU A 96 8.97 -12.27 6.66
N ASN A 97 9.80 -11.72 7.54
CA ASN A 97 9.52 -11.65 8.97
C ASN A 97 8.91 -10.31 9.32
N ILE A 98 7.72 -10.34 9.91
CA ILE A 98 7.00 -9.13 10.32
C ILE A 98 7.12 -9.01 11.83
N SER A 99 7.77 -7.94 12.28
CA SER A 99 7.81 -7.54 13.68
C SER A 99 7.05 -6.24 13.86
N PHE A 100 6.34 -6.14 14.98
CA PHE A 100 5.85 -4.87 15.49
C PHE A 100 6.80 -4.47 16.62
N GLY A 101 7.52 -3.37 16.41
CA GLY A 101 8.36 -2.73 17.42
C GLY A 101 7.57 -1.71 18.23
#